data_AF-A0A8X8CB60-F1
#
_entry.id   AF-A0A8X8CB60-F1
#
_cell.length_a   1.000
_cell.length_b   1.000
_cell.length_c   1.000
_cell.angle_alpha   90.00
_cell.angle_beta   90.00
_cell.angle_gamma   90.00
#
_symmetry.space_group_name_H-M   'P 1'
#
loop_
_entity.id
_entity.type
_entity.pdbx_description
1 polymer ?
#
loop_
_entity_poly.entity_id
_entity_poly.type
_entity_poly.pdbx_seq_one_letter_code
_entity_poly.pdbx_strand_id
1 'polypeptide(L)'
;MQPLCKIDDSAGCQGKVPTCAVVPKGGNGHDSIWLYSWPRERADVRTTGSAATVNPQSSIEFIRTSCSTTTYPRLCYTSLSIHSRTIQTSHKLIANAALNVALSSAKSTSTMMSTLSQSHGLKPKEVSAMEDCVEELSDAVYELRISIDEMGHAKQSNFGSMISDVQTWVSAAMTDESTCSDGFAGNGMNGNLKRAVRGRIVTIAQLTSNALALVNNFALLNDLVTVTAVYNVGRDDKSRGMFFWGFGSSGMPLNRLGPYQYKEKLAMAALSSNSLAEFLLLLIAISSYLNSSSAARVTTESSTEFIRTSCSTTTYPRLCYTSLSIHSSTIQTSPKLLANAALNVTLSSAKSTSTMLSTLSQTHGMKPREVSAMKDCVEELSDAVNELGKSMDEMSHARQSNFQSMIDDVQTWVSAALTDESTCSDGFAGNAMNGSLKTAVRGRIVNIAQLTSNALALINNYASDPEMLG
;
A
#
# COMPACT_ATOMS: atom_id res chain seq x y z
N MET A 1 -38.67 12.16 -8.88
CA MET A 1 -38.43 13.61 -9.06
C MET A 1 -37.07 13.94 -8.45
N GLN A 2 -36.12 14.36 -9.28
CA GLN A 2 -34.79 14.83 -8.86
C GLN A 2 -34.90 16.19 -8.14
N PRO A 3 -34.03 16.52 -7.16
CA PRO A 3 -33.82 17.90 -6.78
C PRO A 3 -32.79 18.54 -7.71
N LEU A 4 -33.25 19.54 -8.47
CA LEU A 4 -32.43 20.49 -9.21
C LEU A 4 -31.78 21.47 -8.22
N CYS A 5 -30.45 21.53 -8.19
CA CYS A 5 -29.75 22.70 -7.67
C CYS A 5 -29.63 23.74 -8.78
N LYS A 6 -30.33 24.88 -8.63
CA LYS A 6 -30.07 26.08 -9.44
C LYS A 6 -28.75 26.70 -8.97
N ILE A 7 -27.85 26.96 -9.91
CA ILE A 7 -26.68 27.83 -9.74
C ILE A 7 -27.13 29.23 -10.15
N ASP A 8 -27.05 30.20 -9.23
CA ASP A 8 -27.16 31.62 -9.58
C ASP A 8 -25.74 32.14 -9.85
N ASP A 9 -25.51 32.56 -11.10
CA ASP A 9 -24.31 33.25 -11.55
C ASP A 9 -24.37 34.71 -11.11
N SER A 10 -23.79 35.05 -9.96
CA SER A 10 -23.10 36.35 -9.74
C SER A 10 -22.52 36.48 -8.33
N ALA A 11 -21.27 36.97 -8.29
CA ALA A 11 -20.50 37.48 -7.14
C ALA A 11 -19.64 36.50 -6.31
N GLY A 12 -18.33 36.50 -6.62
CA GLY A 12 -17.26 36.74 -5.63
C GLY A 12 -16.90 35.65 -4.63
N CYS A 13 -15.74 35.01 -4.84
CA CYS A 13 -15.06 34.14 -3.89
C CYS A 13 -14.88 34.78 -2.49
N GLN A 14 -15.58 34.28 -1.47
CA GLN A 14 -15.10 34.24 -0.08
C GLN A 14 -15.59 32.95 0.60
N GLY A 15 -14.65 32.19 1.16
CA GLY A 15 -14.89 30.87 1.73
C GLY A 15 -15.96 30.87 2.82
N LYS A 16 -17.06 30.14 2.57
CA LYS A 16 -17.93 29.54 3.57
C LYS A 16 -18.29 28.14 3.12
N VAL A 17 -17.99 27.16 3.97
CA VAL A 17 -18.40 25.76 3.81
C VAL A 17 -19.94 25.71 3.83
N PRO A 18 -20.62 25.07 2.86
CA PRO A 18 -22.06 24.88 2.95
C PRO A 18 -22.36 23.83 4.03
N THR A 19 -22.93 24.26 5.15
CA THR A 19 -23.52 23.37 6.15
C THR A 19 -24.87 22.88 5.65
N CYS A 20 -24.97 21.61 5.28
CA CYS A 20 -26.25 20.94 5.07
C CYS A 20 -26.90 20.67 6.44
N ALA A 21 -27.92 21.45 6.80
CA ALA A 21 -28.76 21.19 7.96
C ALA A 21 -29.86 20.18 7.59
N VAL A 22 -29.98 19.10 8.37
CA VAL A 22 -31.14 18.20 8.32
C VAL A 22 -32.30 18.90 9.02
N VAL A 23 -33.33 19.27 8.25
CA VAL A 23 -34.59 19.80 8.75
C VAL A 23 -35.51 18.63 9.12
N PRO A 24 -35.94 18.46 10.39
CA PRO A 24 -37.03 17.54 10.70
C PRO A 24 -38.36 18.15 10.24
N LYS A 25 -39.12 17.42 9.42
CA LYS A 25 -40.51 17.77 9.10
C LYS A 25 -41.37 17.62 10.37
N GLY A 26 -42.05 18.71 10.75
CA GLY A 26 -43.11 18.70 11.76
C GLY A 26 -44.52 18.56 11.15
N GLY A 27 -45.42 17.99 11.95
CA GLY A 27 -46.89 17.95 11.79
C GLY A 27 -47.44 16.52 11.84
N ASN A 28 -48.41 16.12 12.69
CA ASN A 28 -49.40 16.82 13.50
C ASN A 28 -49.90 15.92 14.66
N GLY A 29 -50.35 16.52 15.78
CA GLY A 29 -51.29 15.89 16.72
C GLY A 29 -51.10 16.16 18.22
N HIS A 30 -51.64 17.30 18.70
CA HIS A 30 -52.34 17.56 19.99
C HIS A 30 -52.53 16.35 20.96
N ASP A 31 -52.36 16.39 22.29
CA ASP A 31 -52.41 17.44 23.33
C ASP A 31 -51.68 16.98 24.61
N SER A 32 -51.33 17.96 25.46
CA SER A 32 -51.30 17.94 26.95
C SER A 32 -49.96 18.27 27.62
N ILE A 33 -49.97 19.45 28.26
CA ILE A 33 -48.97 20.07 29.12
C ILE A 33 -48.84 19.30 30.45
N TRP A 34 -47.60 19.12 30.93
CA TRP A 34 -47.26 19.26 32.35
C TRP A 34 -45.90 19.97 32.51
N LEU A 35 -45.94 21.07 33.25
CA LEU A 35 -44.81 21.88 33.72
C LEU A 35 -44.03 21.13 34.79
N TYR A 36 -42.71 21.00 34.67
CA TYR A 36 -41.80 21.16 35.81
C TYR A 36 -40.47 21.78 35.35
N SER A 37 -40.14 22.90 36.00
CA SER A 37 -38.88 23.63 35.95
C SER A 37 -37.86 23.02 36.92
N TRP A 38 -36.57 23.20 36.61
CA TRP A 38 -35.35 23.40 37.45
C TRP A 38 -34.15 22.65 36.85
N PRO A 39 -32.88 23.08 37.04
CA PRO A 39 -32.36 24.46 37.01
C PRO A 39 -31.04 24.60 36.19
N ARG A 40 -30.61 25.86 36.00
CA ARG A 40 -29.22 26.21 35.66
C ARG A 40 -28.28 25.77 36.77
N GLU A 41 -27.28 24.98 36.44
CA GLU A 41 -26.05 24.88 37.24
C GLU A 41 -24.86 25.36 36.42
N ARG A 42 -24.26 26.44 36.94
CA ARG A 42 -22.90 26.88 36.66
C ARG A 42 -22.14 26.55 37.94
N ALA A 43 -21.28 25.54 37.92
CA ALA A 43 -20.24 25.36 38.92
C ALA A 43 -19.11 24.50 38.33
N ASP A 44 -17.90 24.99 38.56
CA ASP A 44 -16.61 24.45 38.16
C ASP A 44 -16.45 22.95 38.48
N VAL A 45 -16.04 22.19 37.46
CA VAL A 45 -15.17 21.03 37.67
C VAL A 45 -13.99 21.16 36.72
N ARG A 46 -12.84 21.51 37.32
CA ARG A 46 -11.51 21.49 36.73
C ARG A 46 -11.10 20.02 36.55
N THR A 47 -11.47 19.40 35.43
CA THR A 47 -10.86 18.15 34.96
C THR A 47 -9.66 18.49 34.07
N THR A 48 -8.47 18.38 34.65
CA THR A 48 -7.21 18.33 33.91
C THR A 48 -7.12 17.03 33.13
N GLY A 49 -7.74 17.00 31.96
CA GLY A 49 -7.48 16.04 30.89
C GLY A 49 -7.14 16.84 29.63
N SER A 50 -5.84 17.01 29.35
CA SER A 50 -5.37 17.72 28.15
C SER A 50 -5.80 16.95 26.91
N ALA A 51 -6.91 17.35 26.29
CA ALA A 51 -7.17 17.03 24.90
C ALA A 51 -6.08 17.77 24.10
N ALA A 52 -5.13 17.02 23.53
CA ALA A 52 -4.02 17.56 22.75
C ALA A 52 -4.57 18.56 21.73
N THR A 53 -4.26 19.84 21.93
CA THR A 53 -4.61 20.92 21.00
C THR A 53 -3.78 20.71 19.74
N VAL A 54 -4.39 20.11 18.70
CA VAL A 54 -3.77 19.96 17.38
C VAL A 54 -3.41 21.35 16.88
N ASN A 55 -2.11 21.68 16.82
CA ASN A 55 -1.64 22.92 16.22
C ASN A 55 -1.77 22.81 14.70
N PRO A 56 -2.69 23.55 14.04
CA PRO A 56 -2.90 23.41 12.59
C PRO A 56 -1.65 23.78 11.78
N GLN A 57 -0.78 24.64 12.30
CA GLN A 57 0.47 24.98 11.64
C GLN A 57 1.50 23.84 11.66
N SER A 58 1.58 23.05 12.74
CA SER A 58 2.52 21.93 12.80
C SER A 58 2.12 20.79 11.86
N SER A 59 0.82 20.54 11.70
CA SER A 59 0.33 19.52 10.76
C SER A 59 0.56 19.91 9.30
N ILE A 60 0.34 21.18 8.94
CA ILE A 60 0.60 21.66 7.58
C ILE A 60 2.09 21.58 7.24
N GLU A 61 2.97 21.92 8.18
CA GLU A 61 4.42 21.79 7.98
C GLU A 61 4.86 20.32 7.90
N PHE A 62 4.27 19.44 8.72
CA PHE A 62 4.48 18.00 8.63
C PHE A 62 4.07 17.43 7.26
N ILE A 63 2.92 17.83 6.72
CA ILE A 63 2.47 17.43 5.38
C ILE A 63 3.45 17.93 4.32
N ARG A 64 3.87 19.20 4.41
CA ARG A 64 4.84 19.79 3.48
C ARG A 64 6.15 19.01 3.46
N THR A 65 6.68 18.70 4.63
CA THR A 65 7.92 17.94 4.80
C THR A 65 7.77 16.53 4.26
N SER A 66 6.70 15.83 4.63
CA SER A 66 6.44 14.46 4.15
C SER A 66 6.29 14.41 2.63
N CYS A 67 5.52 15.33 2.04
CA CYS A 67 5.33 15.43 0.58
C CYS A 67 6.61 15.82 -0.17
N SER A 68 7.60 16.45 0.47
CA SER A 68 8.86 16.81 -0.19
C SER A 68 9.69 15.59 -0.62
N THR A 69 9.41 14.42 -0.02
CA THR A 69 10.10 13.16 -0.31
C THR A 69 9.41 12.35 -1.43
N THR A 70 8.26 12.81 -1.93
CA THR A 70 7.49 12.06 -2.93
C THR A 70 7.85 12.49 -4.36
N THR A 71 7.47 11.68 -5.35
CA THR A 71 7.73 11.96 -6.77
C THR A 71 7.01 13.22 -7.27
N TYR A 72 5.82 13.52 -6.73
CA TYR A 72 5.02 14.69 -7.11
C TYR A 72 4.66 15.56 -5.88
N PRO A 73 5.64 16.31 -5.31
CA PRO A 73 5.47 17.02 -4.03
C PRO A 73 4.36 18.06 -4.02
N ARG A 74 4.21 18.80 -5.14
CA ARG A 74 3.18 19.83 -5.28
C ARG A 74 1.79 19.21 -5.25
N LEU A 75 1.57 18.17 -6.05
CA LEU A 75 0.30 17.45 -6.10
C LEU A 75 -0.01 16.88 -4.70
N CYS A 76 0.94 16.16 -4.10
CA CYS A 76 0.84 15.61 -2.74
C CYS A 76 0.39 16.66 -1.72
N TYR A 77 1.08 17.79 -1.65
CA TYR A 77 0.76 18.84 -0.68
C TYR A 77 -0.64 19.41 -0.91
N THR A 78 -0.97 19.74 -2.17
CA THR A 78 -2.26 20.35 -2.49
C THR A 78 -3.43 19.41 -2.18
N SER A 79 -3.28 18.11 -2.44
CA SER A 79 -4.33 17.13 -2.18
C SER A 79 -4.44 16.73 -0.71
N LEU A 80 -3.37 16.82 0.08
CA LEU A 80 -3.38 16.44 1.50
C LEU A 80 -3.62 17.60 2.48
N SER A 81 -3.32 18.85 2.11
CA SER A 81 -3.45 20.01 3.00
C SER A 81 -4.86 20.19 3.60
N ILE A 82 -5.89 19.83 2.84
CA ILE A 82 -7.30 19.87 3.27
C ILE A 82 -7.61 18.85 4.37
N HIS A 83 -6.78 17.80 4.48
CA HIS A 83 -6.90 16.73 5.47
C HIS A 83 -5.99 16.93 6.69
N SER A 84 -5.34 18.09 6.83
CA SER A 84 -4.41 18.41 7.93
C SER A 84 -4.93 18.06 9.33
N ARG A 85 -6.18 18.40 9.64
CA ARG A 85 -6.76 18.07 10.96
C ARG A 85 -6.80 16.57 11.26
N THR A 86 -7.07 15.75 10.25
CA THR A 86 -7.14 14.29 10.38
C THR A 86 -5.75 13.66 10.38
N ILE A 87 -4.83 14.19 9.57
CA ILE A 87 -3.45 13.69 9.44
C ILE A 87 -2.64 13.95 10.72
N GLN A 88 -2.87 15.11 11.35
CA GLN A 88 -2.06 15.58 12.48
C GLN A 88 -0.56 15.55 12.12
N THR A 89 0.27 14.89 12.93
CA THR A 89 1.70 14.65 12.65
C THR A 89 2.02 13.15 12.62
N SER A 90 1.09 12.33 12.11
CA SER A 90 1.21 10.87 12.09
C SER A 90 1.53 10.33 10.69
N HIS A 91 2.59 9.52 10.61
CA HIS A 91 3.00 8.86 9.37
C HIS A 91 1.98 7.81 8.88
N LYS A 92 1.31 7.11 9.81
CA LYS A 92 0.20 6.21 9.46
C LYS A 92 -0.97 6.98 8.86
N LEU A 93 -1.35 8.10 9.48
CA LEU A 93 -2.53 8.88 9.07
C LEU A 93 -2.29 9.63 7.76
N ILE A 94 -1.08 10.12 7.49
CA ILE A 94 -0.77 10.74 6.20
C ILE A 94 -0.74 9.73 5.05
N ALA A 95 -0.17 8.54 5.27
CA ALA A 95 -0.20 7.45 4.28
C ALA A 95 -1.65 7.03 3.99
N ASN A 96 -2.45 6.82 5.04
CA ASN A 96 -3.87 6.48 4.89
C ASN A 96 -4.67 7.59 4.17
N ALA A 97 -4.40 8.87 4.48
CA ALA A 97 -5.05 9.98 3.79
C ALA A 97 -4.68 10.01 2.30
N ALA A 98 -3.42 9.75 1.95
CA ALA A 98 -2.99 9.69 0.55
C ALA A 98 -3.65 8.54 -0.22
N LEU A 99 -3.77 7.36 0.38
CA LEU A 99 -4.51 6.22 -0.19
C LEU A 99 -5.98 6.58 -0.42
N ASN A 100 -6.63 7.24 0.53
CA ASN A 100 -8.03 7.67 0.38
C ASN A 100 -8.22 8.70 -0.74
N VAL A 101 -7.26 9.63 -0.91
CA VAL A 101 -7.30 10.60 -2.02
C VAL A 101 -7.16 9.88 -3.37
N ALA A 102 -6.20 8.95 -3.50
CA ALA A 102 -6.02 8.14 -4.70
C ALA A 102 -7.30 7.33 -5.02
N LEU A 103 -7.83 6.62 -4.02
CA LEU A 103 -9.07 5.83 -4.12
C LEU A 103 -10.25 6.69 -4.60
N SER A 104 -10.44 7.86 -4.00
CA SER A 104 -11.53 8.77 -4.35
C SER A 104 -11.41 9.25 -5.80
N SER A 105 -10.19 9.56 -6.24
CA SER A 105 -9.89 9.99 -7.61
C SER A 105 -10.14 8.87 -8.63
N ALA A 106 -9.64 7.65 -8.36
CA ALA A 106 -9.86 6.47 -9.18
C ALA A 106 -11.36 6.15 -9.32
N LYS A 107 -12.07 6.07 -8.19
CA LYS A 107 -13.51 5.78 -8.14
C LYS A 107 -14.36 6.82 -8.88
N SER A 108 -14.06 8.11 -8.66
CA SER A 108 -14.75 9.20 -9.36
C SER A 108 -14.53 9.13 -10.86
N THR A 109 -13.31 8.77 -11.28
CA THR A 109 -12.96 8.62 -12.70
C THR A 109 -13.66 7.43 -13.35
N SER A 110 -13.65 6.26 -12.71
CA SER A 110 -14.36 5.07 -13.18
C SER A 110 -15.85 5.38 -13.38
N THR A 111 -16.50 6.04 -12.41
CA THR A 111 -17.93 6.42 -12.49
C THR A 111 -18.20 7.37 -13.65
N MET A 112 -17.34 8.39 -13.83
CA MET A 112 -17.47 9.34 -14.93
C MET A 112 -17.32 8.65 -16.29
N MET A 113 -16.33 7.77 -16.43
CA MET A 113 -16.09 7.05 -17.67
C MET A 113 -17.24 6.09 -18.00
N SER A 114 -17.75 5.35 -17.01
CA SER A 114 -18.94 4.50 -17.17
C SER A 114 -20.18 5.29 -17.59
N THR A 115 -20.33 6.53 -17.11
CA THR A 115 -21.44 7.40 -17.53
C THR A 115 -21.22 7.92 -18.95
N LEU A 116 -19.99 8.32 -19.27
CA LEU A 116 -19.66 8.87 -20.58
C LEU A 116 -19.72 7.80 -21.68
N SER A 117 -19.40 6.54 -21.40
CA SER A 117 -19.47 5.44 -22.38
C SER A 117 -20.90 5.19 -22.86
N GLN A 118 -21.90 5.56 -22.06
CA GLN A 118 -23.33 5.47 -22.40
C GLN A 118 -23.83 6.65 -23.24
N SER A 119 -23.01 7.67 -23.49
CA SER A 119 -23.43 8.87 -24.22
C SER A 119 -23.54 8.64 -25.74
N HIS A 120 -24.58 9.22 -26.34
CA HIS A 120 -24.72 9.23 -27.80
C HIS A 120 -23.72 10.22 -28.41
N GLY A 121 -22.71 9.71 -29.13
CA GLY A 121 -21.69 10.54 -29.80
C GLY A 121 -20.28 9.94 -29.80
N LEU A 122 -20.03 8.90 -29.01
CA LEU A 122 -18.77 8.15 -29.04
C LEU A 122 -18.73 7.14 -30.17
N LYS A 123 -17.56 6.95 -30.75
CA LYS A 123 -17.29 5.87 -31.70
C LYS A 123 -17.22 4.53 -30.95
N PRO A 124 -17.54 3.39 -31.59
CA PRO A 124 -17.43 2.07 -30.95
C PRO A 124 -16.05 1.79 -30.33
N LYS A 125 -14.97 2.22 -31.00
CA LYS A 125 -13.60 2.12 -30.49
C LYS A 125 -13.36 2.93 -29.21
N GLU A 126 -14.00 4.10 -29.08
CA GLU A 126 -13.89 4.96 -27.91
C GLU A 126 -14.67 4.37 -26.73
N VAL A 127 -15.85 3.80 -26.99
CA VAL A 127 -16.65 3.08 -25.99
C VAL A 127 -15.87 1.88 -25.46
N SER A 128 -15.33 1.03 -26.34
CA SER A 128 -14.50 -0.13 -25.94
C SER A 128 -13.30 0.29 -25.09
N ALA A 129 -12.52 1.29 -25.52
CA ALA A 129 -11.37 1.77 -24.73
C ALA A 129 -11.79 2.34 -23.37
N MET A 130 -12.99 2.91 -23.26
CA MET A 130 -13.52 3.39 -21.98
C MET A 130 -14.00 2.24 -21.10
N GLU A 131 -14.64 1.21 -21.65
CA GLU A 131 -15.03 0.01 -20.91
C GLU A 131 -13.82 -0.72 -20.37
N ASP A 132 -12.80 -0.95 -21.20
CA ASP A 132 -11.53 -1.56 -20.80
C ASP A 132 -10.87 -0.75 -19.66
N CYS A 133 -10.80 0.58 -19.80
CA CYS A 133 -10.24 1.40 -18.71
C CYS A 133 -11.10 1.44 -17.44
N VAL A 134 -12.43 1.36 -17.55
CA VAL A 134 -13.31 1.29 -16.37
C VAL A 134 -13.05 0.00 -15.60
N GLU A 135 -12.73 -1.09 -16.28
CA GLU A 135 -12.30 -2.34 -15.67
C GLU A 135 -10.99 -2.13 -14.88
N GLU A 136 -9.92 -1.65 -15.52
CA GLU A 136 -8.63 -1.37 -14.86
C GLU A 136 -8.78 -0.42 -13.65
N LEU A 137 -9.60 0.64 -13.78
CA LEU A 137 -9.84 1.55 -12.65
C LEU A 137 -10.65 0.91 -11.52
N SER A 138 -11.48 -0.09 -11.80
CA SER A 138 -12.22 -0.81 -10.77
C SER A 138 -11.29 -1.67 -9.92
N ASP A 139 -10.21 -2.16 -10.53
CA ASP A 139 -9.18 -2.98 -9.90
C ASP A 139 -8.30 -2.13 -9.00
N ALA A 140 -7.79 -1.03 -9.54
CA ALA A 140 -7.09 -0.01 -8.77
C ALA A 140 -7.92 0.46 -7.57
N VAL A 141 -9.24 0.65 -7.75
CA VAL A 141 -10.17 0.99 -6.65
C VAL A 141 -10.26 -0.11 -5.60
N TYR A 142 -10.30 -1.38 -6.03
CA TYR A 142 -10.34 -2.52 -5.12
C TYR A 142 -9.04 -2.62 -4.31
N GLU A 143 -7.89 -2.53 -4.99
CA GLU A 143 -6.55 -2.63 -4.41
C GLU A 143 -6.25 -1.48 -3.44
N LEU A 144 -6.64 -0.26 -3.81
CA LEU A 144 -6.55 0.89 -2.91
C LEU A 144 -7.48 0.74 -1.70
N ARG A 145 -8.65 0.12 -1.85
CA ARG A 145 -9.56 -0.13 -0.73
C ARG A 145 -8.98 -1.15 0.26
N ILE A 146 -8.49 -2.30 -0.22
CA ILE A 146 -7.89 -3.31 0.66
C ILE A 146 -6.61 -2.78 1.32
N SER A 147 -5.85 -1.93 0.61
CA SER A 147 -4.71 -1.20 1.19
C SER A 147 -5.12 -0.32 2.38
N ILE A 148 -6.24 0.40 2.27
CA ILE A 148 -6.76 1.25 3.34
C ILE A 148 -7.24 0.42 4.53
N ASP A 149 -7.93 -0.70 4.27
CA ASP A 149 -8.44 -1.61 5.31
C ASP A 149 -7.28 -2.22 6.12
N GLU A 150 -6.27 -2.73 5.41
CA GLU A 150 -5.08 -3.33 5.99
C GLU A 150 -4.26 -2.32 6.81
N MET A 151 -4.13 -1.09 6.30
CA MET A 151 -3.57 0.03 7.06
C MET A 151 -4.37 0.30 8.34
N GLY A 152 -5.70 0.15 8.32
CA GLY A 152 -6.56 0.23 9.51
C GLY A 152 -6.21 -0.82 10.55
N HIS A 153 -6.00 -2.06 10.12
CA HIS A 153 -5.75 -3.23 10.96
C HIS A 153 -4.29 -3.41 11.42
N ALA A 154 -3.35 -2.65 10.85
CA ALA A 154 -1.92 -2.72 11.19
C ALA A 154 -1.64 -2.65 12.70
N LYS A 155 -1.19 -3.79 13.27
CA LYS A 155 -0.68 -3.94 14.65
C LYS A 155 0.82 -4.23 14.62
N GLN A 156 1.51 -3.99 15.73
CA GLN A 156 2.97 -4.18 15.85
C GLN A 156 3.41 -5.63 15.56
N SER A 157 2.59 -6.64 15.88
CA SER A 157 2.94 -8.06 15.78
C SER A 157 2.99 -8.60 14.35
N ASN A 158 2.33 -7.95 13.39
CA ASN A 158 2.24 -8.38 11.99
C ASN A 158 2.53 -7.24 11.00
N PHE A 159 3.07 -6.13 11.49
CA PHE A 159 3.28 -4.90 10.73
C PHE A 159 4.05 -5.11 9.42
N GLY A 160 5.14 -5.88 9.43
CA GLY A 160 5.97 -6.10 8.25
C GLY A 160 5.23 -6.79 7.10
N SER A 161 4.45 -7.84 7.40
CA SER A 161 3.66 -8.55 6.39
C SER A 161 2.52 -7.68 5.84
N MET A 162 1.79 -7.00 6.73
CA MET A 162 0.66 -6.14 6.32
C MET A 162 1.11 -4.98 5.43
N ILE A 163 2.23 -4.35 5.76
CA ILE A 163 2.75 -3.23 4.97
C ILE A 163 3.32 -3.70 3.64
N SER A 164 3.90 -4.89 3.57
CA SER A 164 4.30 -5.52 2.30
C SER A 164 3.09 -5.73 1.38
N ASP A 165 1.98 -6.23 1.93
CA ASP A 165 0.73 -6.40 1.16
C ASP A 165 0.20 -5.05 0.66
N VAL A 166 0.15 -4.02 1.52
CA VAL A 166 -0.24 -2.64 1.14
C VAL A 166 0.66 -2.09 0.03
N GLN A 167 1.99 -2.22 0.15
CA GLN A 167 2.92 -1.75 -0.88
C GLN A 167 2.66 -2.43 -2.22
N THR A 168 2.33 -3.72 -2.18
CA THR A 168 2.07 -4.52 -3.37
C THR A 168 0.76 -4.10 -4.05
N TRP A 169 -0.33 -3.98 -3.30
CA TRP A 169 -1.62 -3.56 -3.85
C TRP A 169 -1.60 -2.13 -4.40
N VAL A 170 -0.94 -1.19 -3.72
CA VAL A 170 -0.81 0.18 -4.24
C VAL A 170 -0.01 0.21 -5.54
N SER A 171 0.97 -0.69 -5.68
CA SER A 171 1.76 -0.83 -6.90
C SER A 171 0.99 -1.48 -8.05
N ALA A 172 0.13 -2.46 -7.74
CA ALA A 172 -0.81 -3.03 -8.70
C ALA A 172 -1.77 -1.94 -9.22
N ALA A 173 -2.33 -1.12 -8.32
CA ALA A 173 -3.23 -0.02 -8.70
C ALA A 173 -2.57 0.99 -9.66
N MET A 174 -1.28 1.31 -9.44
CA MET A 174 -0.52 2.15 -10.37
C MET A 174 -0.36 1.50 -11.75
N THR A 175 -0.22 0.18 -11.78
CA THR A 175 -0.08 -0.59 -13.02
C THR A 175 -1.38 -0.52 -13.82
N ASP A 176 -2.53 -0.76 -13.18
CA ASP A 176 -3.84 -0.71 -13.83
C ASP A 176 -4.17 0.70 -14.34
N GLU A 177 -3.83 1.73 -13.55
CA GLU A 177 -3.92 3.13 -13.99
C GLU A 177 -3.05 3.39 -15.24
N SER A 178 -1.84 2.81 -15.30
CA SER A 178 -0.97 2.92 -16.47
C SER A 178 -1.52 2.17 -17.69
N THR A 179 -2.06 0.97 -17.49
CA THR A 179 -2.69 0.14 -18.52
C THR A 179 -3.90 0.84 -19.13
N CYS A 180 -4.77 1.41 -18.29
CA CYS A 180 -5.88 2.24 -18.76
C CYS A 180 -5.36 3.39 -19.64
N SER A 181 -4.35 4.14 -19.18
CA SER A 181 -3.82 5.28 -19.95
C SER A 181 -3.29 4.86 -21.32
N ASP A 182 -2.62 3.70 -21.38
CA ASP A 182 -2.05 3.12 -22.59
C ASP A 182 -3.11 2.64 -23.59
N GLY A 183 -4.28 2.19 -23.11
CA GLY A 183 -5.45 1.89 -23.96
C GLY A 183 -5.88 3.07 -24.84
N PHE A 184 -5.60 4.30 -24.41
CA PHE A 184 -5.88 5.52 -25.19
C PHE A 184 -4.73 5.98 -26.11
N ALA A 185 -3.62 5.24 -26.21
CA ALA A 185 -2.45 5.67 -27.00
C ALA A 185 -2.68 5.61 -28.52
N GLY A 186 -3.61 4.79 -29.00
CA GLY A 186 -3.83 4.53 -30.43
C GLY A 186 -4.34 5.73 -31.27
N ASN A 187 -4.24 5.59 -32.59
CA ASN A 187 -4.80 6.51 -33.58
C ASN A 187 -6.31 6.27 -33.77
N GLY A 188 -7.05 7.30 -34.19
CA GLY A 188 -8.48 7.20 -34.54
C GLY A 188 -9.48 7.59 -33.44
N MET A 189 -9.00 7.97 -32.25
CA MET A 189 -9.82 8.55 -31.18
C MET A 189 -9.93 10.08 -31.32
N ASN A 190 -11.02 10.64 -30.80
CA ASN A 190 -11.17 12.07 -30.60
C ASN A 190 -10.04 12.60 -29.71
N GLY A 191 -9.28 13.58 -30.21
CA GLY A 191 -8.12 14.13 -29.51
C GLY A 191 -8.45 14.82 -28.18
N ASN A 192 -9.64 15.41 -28.05
CA ASN A 192 -10.09 16.03 -26.81
C ASN A 192 -10.44 14.97 -25.76
N LEU A 193 -11.19 13.93 -26.16
CA LEU A 193 -11.51 12.79 -25.30
C LEU A 193 -10.23 12.12 -24.79
N LYS A 194 -9.33 11.76 -25.71
CA LYS A 194 -8.03 11.14 -25.40
C LYS A 194 -7.22 11.96 -24.40
N ARG A 195 -7.12 13.28 -24.59
CA ARG A 195 -6.40 14.16 -23.67
C ARG A 195 -7.08 14.26 -22.31
N ALA A 196 -8.41 14.40 -22.28
CA ALA A 196 -9.17 14.52 -21.04
C ALA A 196 -9.05 13.26 -20.19
N VAL A 197 -9.23 12.07 -20.80
CA VAL A 197 -9.11 10.79 -20.09
C VAL A 197 -7.67 10.58 -19.62
N ARG A 198 -6.68 10.61 -20.51
CA ARG A 198 -5.27 10.39 -20.14
C ARG A 198 -4.80 11.35 -19.05
N GLY A 199 -5.20 12.63 -19.10
CA GLY A 199 -4.84 13.61 -18.08
C GLY A 199 -5.38 13.25 -16.68
N ARG A 200 -6.60 12.75 -16.60
CA ARG A 200 -7.19 12.30 -15.32
C ARG A 200 -6.50 11.03 -14.82
N ILE A 201 -6.26 10.06 -15.68
CA ILE A 201 -5.59 8.81 -15.31
C ILE A 201 -4.15 9.07 -14.84
N VAL A 202 -3.40 9.92 -15.55
CA VAL A 202 -2.06 10.35 -15.11
C VAL A 202 -2.12 11.03 -13.75
N THR A 203 -3.13 11.85 -13.49
CA THR A 203 -3.28 12.48 -12.16
C THR A 203 -3.52 11.43 -11.07
N ILE A 204 -4.31 10.38 -11.35
CA ILE A 204 -4.53 9.28 -10.40
C ILE A 204 -3.20 8.56 -10.15
N ALA A 205 -2.47 8.15 -11.19
CA ALA A 205 -1.14 7.52 -11.07
C ALA A 205 -0.14 8.34 -10.26
N GLN A 206 -0.18 9.67 -10.38
CA GLN A 206 0.65 10.55 -9.58
C GLN A 206 0.23 10.60 -8.11
N LEU A 207 -1.08 10.54 -7.83
CA LEU A 207 -1.61 10.45 -6.46
C LEU A 207 -1.26 9.09 -5.83
N THR A 208 -1.45 7.99 -6.56
CA THR A 208 -1.12 6.63 -6.14
C THR A 208 0.38 6.47 -5.89
N SER A 209 1.22 7.03 -6.77
CA SER A 209 2.69 7.10 -6.56
C SER A 209 3.08 7.86 -5.29
N ASN A 210 2.45 9.01 -5.03
CA ASN A 210 2.68 9.74 -3.79
C ASN A 210 2.21 8.94 -2.55
N ALA A 211 1.09 8.22 -2.66
CA ALA A 211 0.59 7.36 -1.59
C ALA A 211 1.58 6.23 -1.27
N LEU A 212 2.10 5.54 -2.30
CA LEU A 212 3.13 4.51 -2.14
C LEU A 212 4.38 5.04 -1.45
N ALA A 213 4.86 6.22 -1.84
CA ALA A 213 6.01 6.86 -1.20
C ALA A 213 5.77 7.13 0.29
N LEU A 214 4.56 7.58 0.67
CA LEU A 214 4.19 7.83 2.06
C LEU A 214 4.02 6.53 2.85
N VAL A 215 3.51 5.46 2.24
CA VAL A 215 3.49 4.10 2.82
C VAL A 215 4.91 3.61 3.08
N ASN A 216 5.81 3.77 2.11
CA ASN A 216 7.22 3.38 2.26
C ASN A 216 7.91 4.15 3.39
N ASN A 217 7.66 5.46 3.49
CA ASN A 217 8.19 6.27 4.60
C ASN A 217 7.64 5.80 5.95
N PHE A 218 6.36 5.44 6.02
CA PHE A 218 5.76 4.91 7.24
C PHE A 218 6.40 3.57 7.64
N ALA A 219 6.67 2.69 6.67
CA ALA A 219 7.35 1.42 6.87
C ALA A 219 8.75 1.63 7.49
N LEU A 220 9.57 2.47 6.83
CA LEU A 220 10.95 2.76 7.23
C LEU A 220 11.04 3.35 8.64
N LEU A 221 10.12 4.25 9.00
CA LEU A 221 10.11 4.86 10.32
C LEU A 221 9.72 3.87 11.41
N ASN A 222 8.83 2.93 11.11
CA ASN A 222 8.46 1.91 12.08
C ASN A 222 9.59 0.89 12.29
N ASP A 223 10.35 0.55 11.24
CA ASP A 223 11.56 -0.28 11.35
C ASP A 223 12.67 0.41 12.16
N LEU A 224 12.83 1.73 12.01
CA LEU A 224 13.77 2.50 12.85
C LEU A 224 13.32 2.54 14.32
N VAL A 225 12.02 2.63 14.60
CA VAL A 225 11.48 2.62 15.96
C VAL A 225 11.64 1.24 16.60
N THR A 226 11.42 0.13 15.87
CA THR A 226 11.65 -1.22 16.41
C THR A 226 13.12 -1.46 16.70
N VAL A 227 14.04 -1.05 15.82
CA VAL A 227 15.48 -1.13 16.07
C VAL A 227 15.88 -0.28 17.28
N THR A 228 15.37 0.95 17.41
CA THR A 228 15.66 1.84 18.54
C THR A 228 15.05 1.30 19.85
N ALA A 229 13.88 0.69 19.81
CA ALA A 229 13.27 0.03 20.97
C ALA A 229 14.07 -1.20 21.42
N VAL A 230 14.56 -2.03 20.48
CA VAL A 230 15.48 -3.14 20.78
C VAL A 230 16.82 -2.62 21.33
N TYR A 231 17.34 -1.53 20.79
CA TYR A 231 18.58 -0.91 21.28
C TYR A 231 18.43 -0.30 22.67
N ASN A 232 17.24 0.23 23.00
CA ASN A 232 16.93 0.80 24.32
C ASN A 232 16.56 -0.29 25.35
N VAL A 233 16.02 -1.43 24.95
CA VAL A 233 15.93 -2.63 25.81
C VAL A 233 17.33 -3.12 26.22
N GLY A 234 18.36 -2.85 25.40
CA GLY A 234 19.77 -3.10 25.73
C GLY A 234 20.44 -2.07 26.65
N ARG A 235 19.76 -0.97 27.04
CA ARG A 235 20.35 0.10 27.87
C ARG A 235 19.67 0.28 29.24
N ASP A 236 18.47 -0.25 29.45
CA ASP A 236 17.70 -0.12 30.69
C ASP A 236 17.44 -1.42 31.49
N ASP A 237 18.27 -2.46 31.33
CA ASP A 237 18.24 -3.64 32.21
C ASP A 237 19.60 -3.90 32.90
N LYS A 238 19.92 -3.04 33.86
CA LYS A 238 20.58 -3.49 35.09
C LYS A 238 19.49 -3.77 36.12
N SER A 239 18.78 -4.89 36.03
CA SER A 239 18.40 -5.80 37.14
C SER A 239 17.10 -6.58 36.85
N ARG A 240 17.17 -7.66 36.06
CA ARG A 240 16.78 -9.03 36.48
C ARG A 240 17.00 -10.03 35.34
N GLY A 241 18.10 -10.77 35.42
CA GLY A 241 18.32 -11.93 34.57
C GLY A 241 17.29 -13.03 34.81
N MET A 242 16.76 -13.58 33.72
CA MET A 242 16.46 -15.00 33.60
C MET A 242 16.54 -15.42 32.12
N PHE A 243 17.76 -15.51 31.61
CA PHE A 243 18.07 -16.35 30.46
C PHE A 243 18.01 -17.81 30.92
N PHE A 244 17.10 -18.60 30.35
CA PHE A 244 17.15 -20.04 30.44
C PHE A 244 18.26 -20.55 29.50
N TRP A 245 19.43 -20.83 30.06
CA TRP A 245 20.31 -21.88 29.57
C TRP A 245 20.86 -22.61 30.79
N GLY A 246 20.43 -23.87 30.95
CA GLY A 246 20.90 -24.75 32.01
C GLY A 246 22.26 -25.33 31.68
N PHE A 247 23.22 -25.16 32.59
CA PHE A 247 24.25 -26.14 32.93
C PHE A 247 24.59 -25.95 34.40
N GLY A 248 24.69 -27.06 35.13
CA GLY A 248 24.66 -27.08 36.59
C GLY A 248 26.00 -26.92 37.32
N SER A 249 25.86 -27.02 38.65
CA SER A 249 26.85 -27.37 39.68
C SER A 249 27.36 -26.25 40.60
N SER A 250 26.86 -26.32 41.85
CA SER A 250 27.60 -26.25 43.13
C SER A 250 27.96 -24.88 43.75
N GLY A 251 27.46 -24.66 44.99
CA GLY A 251 28.19 -23.94 46.05
C GLY A 251 27.62 -22.61 46.57
N MET A 252 26.84 -22.68 47.64
CA MET A 252 26.48 -21.60 48.61
C MET A 252 27.70 -21.14 49.47
N PRO A 253 27.61 -20.13 50.40
CA PRO A 253 26.74 -18.93 50.48
C PRO A 253 27.36 -17.62 51.11
N LEU A 254 26.55 -16.55 51.08
CA LEU A 254 26.21 -15.55 52.14
C LEU A 254 27.09 -14.32 52.52
N ASN A 255 26.34 -13.23 52.77
CA ASN A 255 26.58 -11.97 53.54
C ASN A 255 26.90 -10.72 52.69
N ARG A 256 26.35 -9.50 52.91
CA ARG A 256 25.64 -8.87 54.05
C ARG A 256 24.98 -7.54 53.58
N LEU A 257 23.81 -7.20 54.15
CA LEU A 257 23.28 -5.90 54.65
C LEU A 257 23.88 -4.59 54.07
N GLY A 258 23.19 -3.52 53.66
CA GLY A 258 21.87 -2.93 53.96
C GLY A 258 21.80 -1.50 53.32
N PRO A 259 20.72 -0.71 53.50
CA PRO A 259 20.29 0.37 52.60
C PRO A 259 20.61 1.79 53.12
N TYR A 260 20.82 2.78 52.24
CA TYR A 260 20.65 4.21 52.57
C TYR A 260 20.20 5.04 51.35
N GLN A 261 18.97 5.56 51.42
CA GLN A 261 18.46 6.66 50.61
C GLN A 261 19.09 7.99 51.05
N TYR A 262 19.34 8.93 50.12
CA TYR A 262 18.64 10.23 50.00
C TYR A 262 19.43 11.30 49.21
N LYS A 263 18.65 12.04 48.42
CA LYS A 263 18.75 13.46 48.01
C LYS A 263 19.45 13.82 46.69
N GLU A 264 18.58 14.21 45.76
CA GLU A 264 18.78 15.11 44.64
C GLU A 264 19.54 16.39 45.04
N LYS A 265 20.49 16.80 44.20
CA LYS A 265 20.88 18.20 44.05
C LYS A 265 21.03 18.52 42.57
N LEU A 266 20.14 19.41 42.11
CA LEU A 266 20.27 20.17 40.88
C LEU A 266 21.62 20.90 40.86
N ALA A 267 22.42 20.68 39.82
CA ALA A 267 23.52 21.55 39.45
C ALA A 267 23.26 22.06 38.03
N MET A 268 22.86 23.33 37.96
CA MET A 268 22.85 24.14 36.74
C MET A 268 24.30 24.28 36.26
N ALA A 269 24.64 23.68 35.11
CA ALA A 269 25.89 23.94 34.43
C ALA A 269 25.70 25.09 33.43
N ALA A 270 26.57 26.09 33.59
CA ALA A 270 26.67 27.33 32.85
C ALA A 270 26.64 27.17 31.33
N LEU A 271 25.87 28.05 30.67
CA LEU A 271 26.08 28.38 29.26
C LEU A 271 27.27 29.35 29.17
N SER A 272 28.43 28.85 28.75
CA SER A 272 29.46 29.70 28.16
C SER A 272 30.34 28.92 27.18
N SER A 273 30.38 29.41 25.93
CA SER A 273 31.45 29.21 24.94
C SER A 273 31.64 27.80 24.34
N ASN A 274 30.62 27.25 23.66
CA ASN A 274 30.74 26.04 22.82
C ASN A 274 30.18 26.19 21.39
N SER A 275 30.08 27.42 20.86
CA SER A 275 29.48 27.68 19.53
C SER A 275 30.21 27.00 18.36
N LEU A 276 31.54 26.82 18.43
CA LEU A 276 32.29 26.19 17.34
C LEU A 276 32.13 24.66 17.33
N ALA A 277 32.02 24.02 18.49
CA ALA A 277 31.84 22.57 18.60
C ALA A 277 30.44 22.15 18.14
N GLU A 278 29.40 22.90 18.50
CA GLU A 278 28.03 22.68 18.02
C GLU A 278 27.92 22.90 16.50
N PHE A 279 28.60 23.92 15.96
CA PHE A 279 28.62 24.19 14.53
C PHE A 279 29.39 23.10 13.75
N LEU A 280 30.52 22.62 14.27
CA LEU A 280 31.25 21.48 13.70
C LEU A 280 30.45 20.18 13.74
N LEU A 281 29.73 19.91 14.83
CA LEU A 281 28.82 18.76 14.92
C LEU A 281 27.66 18.85 13.92
N LEU A 282 27.10 20.05 13.71
CA LEU A 282 26.10 20.31 12.68
C LEU A 282 26.65 20.11 11.27
N LEU A 283 27.87 20.58 10.97
CA LEU A 283 28.51 20.38 9.67
C LEU A 283 28.81 18.91 9.40
N ILE A 284 29.29 18.17 10.41
CA ILE A 284 29.52 16.72 10.30
C ILE A 284 28.18 16.01 10.06
N ALA A 285 27.12 16.36 10.79
CA ALA A 285 25.78 15.81 10.57
C ALA A 285 25.27 16.10 9.14
N ILE A 286 25.37 17.33 8.65
CA ILE A 286 24.95 17.68 7.28
C ILE A 286 25.76 16.91 6.24
N SER A 287 27.08 16.75 6.44
CA SER A 287 27.93 15.99 5.53
C SER A 287 27.61 14.49 5.48
N SER A 288 27.20 13.89 6.60
CA SER A 288 26.75 12.49 6.64
C SER A 288 25.36 12.31 6.01
N TYR A 289 24.46 13.29 6.11
CA TYR A 289 23.17 13.29 5.38
C TYR A 289 23.34 13.40 3.85
N LEU A 290 24.25 14.25 3.37
CA LEU A 290 24.54 14.41 1.94
C LEU A 290 25.23 13.17 1.33
N ASN A 291 26.15 12.55 2.07
CA ASN A 291 26.78 11.30 1.63
C ASN A 291 25.80 10.12 1.62
N SER A 292 24.89 10.04 2.60
CA SER A 292 23.85 8.99 2.63
C SER A 292 22.89 9.09 1.44
N SER A 293 22.55 10.31 1.03
CA SER A 293 21.69 10.58 -0.13
C SER A 293 22.33 10.18 -1.46
N SER A 294 23.66 10.34 -1.57
CA SER A 294 24.41 9.98 -2.78
C SER A 294 24.67 8.46 -2.85
N ALA A 295 24.98 7.83 -1.72
CA ALA A 295 25.12 6.38 -1.64
C ALA A 295 23.79 5.66 -1.94
N ALA A 296 22.66 6.16 -1.43
CA ALA A 296 21.34 5.61 -1.72
C ALA A 296 20.96 5.71 -3.21
N ARG A 297 21.35 6.80 -3.90
CA ARG A 297 21.11 6.93 -5.35
C ARG A 297 21.91 5.93 -6.17
N VAL A 298 23.19 5.75 -5.84
CA VAL A 298 24.09 4.80 -6.52
C VAL A 298 23.62 3.34 -6.32
N THR A 299 23.15 2.98 -5.12
CA THR A 299 22.61 1.63 -4.87
C THR A 299 21.28 1.39 -5.59
N THR A 300 20.41 2.40 -5.70
CA THR A 300 19.17 2.27 -6.48
C THR A 300 19.40 2.14 -7.98
N GLU A 301 20.32 2.91 -8.57
CA GLU A 301 20.65 2.77 -10.00
C GLU A 301 21.24 1.39 -10.30
N SER A 302 22.18 0.93 -9.49
CA SER A 302 22.77 -0.42 -9.60
C SER A 302 21.71 -1.52 -9.45
N SER A 303 20.79 -1.39 -8.50
CA SER A 303 19.70 -2.34 -8.32
C SER A 303 18.74 -2.38 -9.50
N THR A 304 18.35 -1.21 -10.04
CA THR A 304 17.46 -1.16 -11.21
C THR A 304 18.10 -1.79 -12.44
N GLU A 305 19.41 -1.64 -12.63
CA GLU A 305 20.13 -2.28 -13.73
C GLU A 305 20.26 -3.81 -13.52
N PHE A 306 20.49 -4.24 -12.28
CA PHE A 306 20.46 -5.65 -11.90
C PHE A 306 19.10 -6.28 -12.21
N ILE A 307 17.99 -5.64 -11.79
CA ILE A 307 16.63 -6.11 -12.08
C ILE A 307 16.39 -6.17 -13.59
N ARG A 308 16.80 -5.14 -14.34
CA ARG A 308 16.68 -5.10 -15.80
C ARG A 308 17.39 -6.27 -16.47
N THR A 309 18.62 -6.53 -16.04
CA THR A 309 19.44 -7.62 -16.56
C THR A 309 18.81 -8.98 -16.25
N SER A 310 18.41 -9.20 -14.99
CA SER A 310 17.77 -10.45 -14.57
C SER A 310 16.43 -10.70 -15.26
N CYS A 311 15.63 -9.65 -15.47
CA CYS A 311 14.36 -9.75 -16.20
C CYS A 311 14.54 -9.99 -17.71
N SER A 312 15.72 -9.69 -18.28
CA SER A 312 15.95 -9.89 -19.72
C SER A 312 15.94 -11.35 -20.16
N THR A 313 16.13 -12.29 -19.23
CA THR A 313 16.14 -13.73 -19.47
C THR A 313 14.78 -14.39 -19.25
N THR A 314 13.76 -13.64 -18.82
CA THR A 314 12.42 -14.17 -18.57
C THR A 314 11.55 -14.14 -19.83
N THR A 315 10.45 -14.90 -19.83
CA THR A 315 9.49 -14.94 -20.94
C THR A 315 8.77 -13.61 -21.17
N TYR A 316 8.55 -12.83 -20.09
CA TYR A 316 7.88 -11.53 -20.14
C TYR A 316 8.74 -10.42 -19.52
N PRO A 317 9.84 -9.99 -20.18
CA PRO A 317 10.85 -9.10 -19.60
C PRO A 317 10.31 -7.73 -19.18
N ARG A 318 9.40 -7.16 -19.99
CA ARG A 318 8.80 -5.86 -19.69
C ARG A 318 7.97 -5.93 -18.41
N LEU A 319 7.09 -6.92 -18.30
CA LEU A 319 6.25 -7.15 -17.12
C LEU A 319 7.10 -7.40 -15.88
N CYS A 320 8.13 -8.25 -15.99
CA CYS A 320 9.09 -8.52 -14.92
C CYS A 320 9.74 -7.23 -14.41
N TYR A 321 10.29 -6.42 -15.32
CA TYR A 321 10.98 -5.19 -14.91
C TYR A 321 10.03 -4.18 -14.30
N THR A 322 8.85 -3.96 -14.90
CA THR A 322 7.89 -2.98 -14.38
C THR A 322 7.36 -3.38 -13.02
N SER A 323 7.12 -4.67 -12.78
CA SER A 323 6.60 -5.15 -11.50
C SER A 323 7.66 -5.19 -10.38
N LEU A 324 8.95 -5.31 -10.73
CA LEU A 324 10.03 -5.45 -9.74
C LEU A 324 10.87 -4.19 -9.51
N SER A 325 10.98 -3.28 -10.48
CA SER A 325 11.83 -2.08 -10.38
C SER A 325 11.46 -1.16 -9.20
N ILE A 326 10.19 -1.14 -8.83
CA ILE A 326 9.66 -0.43 -7.66
C ILE A 326 10.19 -0.98 -6.32
N HIS A 327 10.63 -2.24 -6.31
CA HIS A 327 11.20 -2.92 -5.15
C HIS A 327 12.75 -2.88 -5.15
N SER A 328 13.37 -2.07 -6.00
CA SER A 328 14.83 -1.98 -6.15
C SER A 328 15.57 -1.73 -4.83
N SER A 329 15.05 -0.87 -3.94
CA SER A 329 15.69 -0.64 -2.63
C SER A 329 15.76 -1.91 -1.77
N THR A 330 14.77 -2.79 -1.89
CA THR A 330 14.69 -4.05 -1.12
C THR A 330 15.46 -5.16 -1.81
N ILE A 331 15.35 -5.26 -3.14
CA ILE A 331 16.02 -6.28 -3.95
C ILE A 331 17.54 -6.08 -3.95
N GLN A 332 17.99 -4.82 -4.00
CA GLN A 332 19.38 -4.45 -4.19
C GLN A 332 19.96 -5.20 -5.40
N THR A 333 21.05 -5.93 -5.25
CA THR A 333 21.65 -6.79 -6.28
C THR A 333 21.65 -8.27 -5.87
N SER A 334 20.67 -8.70 -5.07
CA SER A 334 20.60 -10.07 -4.54
C SER A 334 19.63 -10.95 -5.35
N PRO A 335 20.10 -12.08 -5.92
CA PRO A 335 19.24 -13.05 -6.60
C PRO A 335 18.14 -13.64 -5.71
N LYS A 336 18.46 -13.92 -4.44
CA LYS A 336 17.48 -14.40 -3.45
C LYS A 336 16.37 -13.37 -3.22
N LEU A 337 16.75 -12.11 -2.96
CA LEU A 337 15.76 -11.05 -2.71
C LEU A 337 14.94 -10.73 -3.95
N LEU A 338 15.54 -10.85 -5.14
CA LEU A 338 14.83 -10.74 -6.42
C LEU A 338 13.79 -11.84 -6.61
N ALA A 339 14.16 -13.11 -6.38
CA ALA A 339 13.24 -14.23 -6.47
C ALA A 339 12.09 -14.11 -5.45
N ASN A 340 12.40 -13.72 -4.21
CA ASN A 340 11.39 -13.44 -3.18
C ASN A 340 10.45 -12.30 -3.56
N ALA A 341 10.98 -11.20 -4.11
CA ALA A 341 10.15 -10.08 -4.55
C ALA A 341 9.20 -10.51 -5.69
N ALA A 342 9.70 -11.31 -6.64
CA ALA A 342 8.89 -11.85 -7.74
C ALA A 342 7.77 -12.79 -7.25
N LEU A 343 8.07 -13.69 -6.32
CA LEU A 343 7.07 -14.55 -5.68
C LEU A 343 6.03 -13.73 -4.90
N ASN A 344 6.45 -12.72 -4.14
CA ASN A 344 5.55 -11.89 -3.37
C ASN A 344 4.59 -11.07 -4.24
N VAL A 345 5.11 -10.45 -5.31
CA VAL A 345 4.29 -9.73 -6.30
C VAL A 345 3.27 -10.68 -6.94
N THR A 346 3.70 -11.87 -7.31
CA THR A 346 2.85 -12.90 -7.92
C THR A 346 1.75 -13.35 -6.96
N LEU A 347 2.11 -13.72 -5.72
CA LEU A 347 1.17 -14.15 -4.69
C LEU A 347 0.12 -13.08 -4.39
N SER A 348 0.52 -11.81 -4.30
CA SER A 348 -0.40 -10.71 -4.05
C SER A 348 -1.38 -10.52 -5.22
N SER A 349 -0.88 -10.58 -6.46
CA SER A 349 -1.72 -10.48 -7.66
C SER A 349 -2.71 -11.65 -7.78
N ALA A 350 -2.26 -12.87 -7.45
CA ALA A 350 -3.12 -14.06 -7.41
C ALA A 350 -4.20 -13.95 -6.31
N LYS A 351 -3.87 -13.48 -5.10
CA LYS A 351 -4.84 -13.23 -4.02
C LYS A 351 -5.89 -12.19 -4.40
N SER A 352 -5.45 -11.07 -5.00
CA SER A 352 -6.34 -10.00 -5.47
C SER A 352 -7.31 -10.54 -6.52
N THR A 353 -6.78 -11.24 -7.52
CA THR A 353 -7.56 -11.84 -8.61
C THR A 353 -8.54 -12.89 -8.08
N SER A 354 -8.10 -13.80 -7.20
CA SER A 354 -8.95 -14.82 -6.59
C SER A 354 -10.12 -14.21 -5.82
N THR A 355 -9.87 -13.17 -5.02
CA THR A 355 -10.93 -12.49 -4.25
C THR A 355 -11.92 -11.78 -5.17
N MET A 356 -11.42 -11.14 -6.22
CA MET A 356 -12.25 -10.49 -7.22
C MET A 356 -13.14 -11.51 -7.95
N LEU A 357 -12.57 -12.61 -8.45
CA LEU A 357 -13.34 -13.63 -9.17
C LEU A 357 -14.34 -14.34 -8.25
N SER A 358 -13.97 -14.58 -7.00
CA SER A 358 -14.91 -15.08 -5.97
C SER A 358 -16.09 -14.13 -5.78
N THR A 359 -15.85 -12.82 -5.75
CA THR A 359 -16.92 -11.81 -5.67
C THR A 359 -17.77 -11.78 -6.94
N LEU A 360 -17.12 -11.80 -8.10
CA LEU A 360 -17.79 -11.81 -9.40
C LEU A 360 -18.68 -13.05 -9.56
N SER A 361 -18.23 -14.21 -9.08
CA SER A 361 -18.95 -15.48 -9.09
C SER A 361 -20.33 -15.42 -8.40
N GLN A 362 -20.50 -14.50 -7.45
CA GLN A 362 -21.73 -14.32 -6.68
C GLN A 362 -22.71 -13.34 -7.35
N THR A 363 -22.32 -12.71 -8.46
CA THR A 363 -23.13 -11.72 -9.16
C THR A 363 -24.22 -12.41 -9.97
N HIS A 364 -25.44 -11.85 -9.92
CA HIS A 364 -26.57 -12.38 -10.68
C HIS A 364 -26.46 -11.98 -12.16
N GLY A 365 -26.87 -12.86 -13.07
CA GLY A 365 -26.91 -12.58 -14.51
C GLY A 365 -25.98 -13.43 -15.38
N MET A 366 -25.17 -14.30 -14.77
CA MET A 366 -24.37 -15.29 -15.49
C MET A 366 -25.22 -16.47 -15.98
N LYS A 367 -24.87 -16.99 -17.16
CA LYS A 367 -25.43 -18.24 -17.69
C LYS A 367 -24.93 -19.43 -16.85
N PRO A 368 -25.65 -20.55 -16.80
CA PRO A 368 -25.24 -21.72 -16.01
C PRO A 368 -23.81 -22.21 -16.32
N ARG A 369 -23.40 -22.16 -17.59
CA ARG A 369 -22.04 -22.52 -18.01
C ARG A 369 -20.98 -21.54 -17.47
N GLU A 370 -21.29 -20.25 -17.45
CA GLU A 370 -20.43 -19.19 -16.91
C GLU A 370 -20.26 -19.33 -15.40
N VAL A 371 -21.34 -19.69 -14.68
CA VAL A 371 -21.27 -19.99 -13.25
C VAL A 371 -20.37 -21.20 -12.97
N SER A 372 -20.48 -22.27 -13.76
CA SER A 372 -19.62 -23.46 -13.60
C SER A 372 -18.15 -23.10 -13.81
N ALA A 373 -17.81 -22.48 -14.95
CA ALA A 373 -16.42 -22.13 -15.25
C ALA A 373 -15.82 -21.12 -14.24
N MET A 374 -16.66 -20.21 -13.73
CA MET A 374 -16.23 -19.29 -12.67
C MET A 374 -15.94 -20.02 -11.36
N LYS A 375 -16.79 -20.98 -10.98
CA LYS A 375 -16.54 -21.80 -9.78
C LYS A 375 -15.25 -22.59 -9.91
N ASP A 376 -15.06 -23.27 -11.04
CA ASP A 376 -13.86 -24.04 -11.33
C ASP A 376 -12.63 -23.12 -11.27
N CYS A 377 -12.67 -21.96 -11.93
CA CYS A 377 -11.56 -21.02 -11.89
C CYS A 377 -11.24 -20.47 -10.48
N VAL A 378 -12.26 -20.19 -9.66
CA VAL A 378 -12.03 -19.74 -8.27
C VAL A 378 -11.37 -20.83 -7.43
N GLU A 379 -11.68 -22.10 -7.69
CA GLU A 379 -11.01 -23.25 -7.06
C GLU A 379 -9.53 -23.31 -7.49
N GLU A 380 -9.25 -23.32 -8.79
CA GLU A 380 -7.88 -23.32 -9.34
C GLU A 380 -7.05 -22.13 -8.81
N LEU A 381 -7.63 -20.92 -8.74
CA LEU A 381 -6.91 -19.77 -8.18
C LEU A 381 -6.68 -19.86 -6.67
N SER A 382 -7.56 -20.54 -5.95
CA SER A 382 -7.36 -20.76 -4.52
C SER A 382 -6.19 -21.72 -4.28
N ASP A 383 -6.05 -22.73 -5.14
CA ASP A 383 -4.92 -23.66 -5.13
C ASP A 383 -3.62 -22.96 -5.53
N ALA A 384 -3.62 -22.17 -6.62
CA ALA A 384 -2.47 -21.35 -7.00
C ALA A 384 -2.01 -20.42 -5.87
N VAL A 385 -2.93 -19.74 -5.18
CA VAL A 385 -2.61 -18.89 -4.02
C VAL A 385 -1.98 -19.68 -2.88
N ASN A 386 -2.48 -20.89 -2.60
CA ASN A 386 -1.93 -21.77 -1.58
C ASN A 386 -0.51 -22.22 -1.92
N GLU A 387 -0.26 -22.60 -3.17
CA GLU A 387 1.04 -23.05 -3.67
C GLU A 387 2.08 -21.93 -3.70
N LEU A 388 1.69 -20.74 -4.17
CA LEU A 388 2.52 -19.53 -4.07
C LEU A 388 2.79 -19.15 -2.61
N GLY A 389 1.83 -19.36 -1.71
CA GLY A 389 2.00 -19.17 -0.26
C GLY A 389 3.04 -20.11 0.33
N LYS A 390 2.94 -21.41 0.04
CA LYS A 390 3.95 -22.42 0.45
C LYS A 390 5.34 -22.06 -0.08
N SER A 391 5.41 -21.62 -1.34
CA SER A 391 6.66 -21.19 -1.97
C SER A 391 7.33 -20.04 -1.22
N MET A 392 6.53 -19.05 -0.80
CA MET A 392 7.01 -17.92 0.01
C MET A 392 7.50 -18.36 1.40
N ASP A 393 6.74 -19.23 2.07
CA ASP A 393 7.09 -19.74 3.39
C ASP A 393 8.40 -20.54 3.34
N GLU A 394 8.55 -21.41 2.34
CA GLU A 394 9.72 -22.26 2.16
C GLU A 394 10.98 -21.44 1.81
N MET A 395 10.85 -20.42 0.95
CA MET A 395 11.93 -19.47 0.66
C MET A 395 12.38 -18.67 1.90
N SER A 396 11.50 -18.47 2.89
CA SER A 396 11.84 -17.82 4.16
C SER A 396 12.73 -18.69 5.06
N HIS A 397 12.66 -20.01 4.90
CA HIS A 397 13.42 -21.01 5.66
C HIS A 397 14.74 -21.43 4.99
N ALA A 398 15.12 -20.76 3.89
CA ALA A 398 16.32 -21.04 3.13
C ALA A 398 17.59 -21.04 3.99
N ARG A 399 18.25 -22.20 4.09
CA ARG A 399 19.61 -22.38 4.62
C ARG A 399 20.45 -23.16 3.63
N GLN A 400 21.76 -22.99 3.68
CA GLN A 400 22.69 -23.72 2.79
C GLN A 400 22.50 -25.24 2.90
N SER A 401 22.20 -25.76 4.10
CA SER A 401 22.04 -27.19 4.37
C SER A 401 20.80 -27.84 3.75
N ASN A 402 19.77 -27.06 3.40
CA ASN A 402 18.52 -27.56 2.80
C ASN A 402 18.17 -26.88 1.47
N PHE A 403 19.09 -26.09 0.91
CA PHE A 403 18.84 -25.22 -0.23
C PHE A 403 18.26 -25.98 -1.44
N GLN A 404 18.86 -27.12 -1.79
CA GLN A 404 18.41 -27.90 -2.95
C GLN A 404 16.98 -28.42 -2.77
N SER A 405 16.68 -29.05 -1.64
CA SER A 405 15.32 -29.56 -1.38
C SER A 405 14.30 -28.43 -1.35
N MET A 406 14.64 -27.32 -0.69
CA MET A 406 13.79 -26.14 -0.61
C MET A 406 13.51 -25.55 -2.00
N ILE A 407 14.53 -25.39 -2.85
CA ILE A 407 14.34 -24.78 -4.17
C ILE A 407 13.58 -25.71 -5.12
N ASP A 408 13.77 -27.03 -5.00
CA ASP A 408 13.01 -28.03 -5.76
C ASP A 408 11.51 -27.99 -5.40
N ASP A 409 11.18 -27.86 -4.10
CA ASP A 409 9.80 -27.72 -3.61
C ASP A 409 9.17 -26.40 -4.11
N VAL A 410 9.91 -25.29 -4.03
CA VAL A 410 9.47 -23.98 -4.53
C VAL A 410 9.23 -24.02 -6.04
N GLN A 411 10.14 -24.59 -6.83
CA GLN A 411 9.96 -24.74 -8.27
C GLN A 411 8.72 -25.57 -8.61
N THR A 412 8.48 -26.64 -7.84
CA THR A 412 7.32 -27.52 -8.00
C THR A 412 6.03 -26.76 -7.77
N TRP A 413 5.89 -26.07 -6.63
CA TRP A 413 4.67 -25.34 -6.29
C TRP A 413 4.42 -24.15 -7.21
N VAL A 414 5.45 -23.41 -7.62
CA VAL A 414 5.26 -22.29 -8.57
C VAL A 414 4.86 -22.79 -9.95
N SER A 415 5.37 -23.95 -10.37
CA SER A 415 4.97 -24.58 -11.64
C SER A 415 3.53 -25.11 -11.59
N ALA A 416 3.10 -25.63 -10.43
CA ALA A 416 1.73 -26.03 -10.20
C ALA A 416 0.79 -24.81 -10.24
N ALA A 417 1.14 -23.71 -9.57
CA ALA A 417 0.35 -22.48 -9.58
C ALA A 417 0.16 -21.94 -11.00
N LEU A 418 1.23 -21.96 -11.82
CA LEU A 418 1.14 -21.57 -13.22
C LEU A 418 0.21 -22.48 -14.04
N THR A 419 0.17 -23.76 -13.69
CA THR A 419 -0.73 -24.74 -14.32
C THR A 419 -2.17 -24.44 -13.95
N ASP A 420 -2.48 -24.21 -12.67
CA ASP A 420 -3.83 -23.86 -12.19
C ASP A 420 -4.34 -22.55 -12.81
N GLU A 421 -3.48 -21.52 -12.89
CA GLU A 421 -3.79 -20.27 -13.58
C GLU A 421 -4.11 -20.54 -15.06
N SER A 422 -3.32 -21.37 -15.74
CA SER A 422 -3.57 -21.75 -17.13
C SER A 422 -4.89 -22.53 -17.29
N THR A 423 -5.17 -23.47 -16.39
CA THR A 423 -6.39 -24.27 -16.34
C THR A 423 -7.62 -23.37 -16.17
N CYS A 424 -7.58 -22.41 -15.24
CA CYS A 424 -8.66 -21.42 -15.12
C CYS A 424 -8.88 -20.69 -16.46
N SER A 425 -7.82 -20.14 -17.07
CA SER A 425 -7.93 -19.41 -18.35
C SER A 425 -8.54 -20.26 -19.46
N ASP A 426 -8.18 -21.55 -19.50
CA ASP A 426 -8.69 -22.53 -20.47
C ASP A 426 -10.14 -22.93 -20.22
N GLY A 427 -10.62 -22.89 -18.97
CA GLY A 427 -12.04 -23.04 -18.63
C GLY A 427 -12.95 -22.02 -19.32
N PHE A 428 -12.40 -20.86 -19.72
CA PHE A 428 -13.09 -19.83 -20.50
C PHE A 428 -12.77 -19.87 -22.00
N ALA A 429 -12.06 -20.90 -22.49
CA ALA A 429 -11.81 -21.09 -23.91
C ALA A 429 -13.08 -21.52 -24.67
N GLY A 430 -13.14 -21.19 -25.97
CA GLY A 430 -14.23 -21.59 -26.87
C GLY A 430 -15.33 -20.53 -27.10
N ASN A 431 -16.12 -20.76 -28.16
CA ASN A 431 -17.13 -19.83 -28.68
C ASN A 431 -18.40 -19.75 -27.84
N ALA A 432 -18.64 -20.75 -26.99
CA ALA A 432 -19.79 -20.78 -26.06
C ALA A 432 -19.62 -19.81 -24.88
N MET A 433 -18.43 -19.25 -24.70
CA MET A 433 -18.03 -18.39 -23.60
C MET A 433 -17.73 -16.96 -24.08
N ASN A 434 -18.38 -16.48 -25.13
CA ASN A 434 -18.09 -15.17 -25.72
C ASN A 434 -18.74 -14.02 -24.93
N GLY A 435 -17.99 -12.95 -24.70
CA GLY A 435 -18.50 -11.72 -24.06
C GLY A 435 -17.47 -11.01 -23.18
N SER A 436 -17.92 -9.94 -22.52
CA SER A 436 -17.12 -9.15 -21.58
C SER A 436 -16.59 -10.01 -20.42
N LEU A 437 -17.38 -10.94 -19.88
CA LEU A 437 -16.96 -11.83 -18.78
C LEU A 437 -15.69 -12.63 -19.10
N LYS A 438 -15.64 -13.28 -20.26
CA LYS A 438 -14.45 -14.05 -20.67
C LYS A 438 -13.23 -13.17 -20.83
N THR A 439 -13.40 -11.97 -21.39
CA THR A 439 -12.29 -11.05 -21.62
C THR A 439 -11.73 -10.56 -20.28
N ALA A 440 -12.62 -10.14 -19.37
CA ALA A 440 -12.29 -9.69 -18.02
C ALA A 440 -11.56 -10.78 -17.22
N VAL A 441 -12.12 -11.99 -17.17
CA VAL A 441 -11.51 -13.10 -16.42
C VAL A 441 -10.17 -13.50 -17.06
N ARG A 442 -10.13 -13.79 -18.36
CA ARG A 442 -8.90 -14.26 -19.00
C ARG A 442 -7.78 -13.23 -18.98
N GLY A 443 -8.08 -11.93 -19.10
CA GLY A 443 -7.07 -10.88 -19.03
C GLY A 443 -6.28 -10.94 -17.72
N ARG A 444 -7.00 -11.06 -16.60
CA ARG A 444 -6.42 -11.15 -15.26
C ARG A 444 -5.62 -12.41 -15.04
N ILE A 445 -6.19 -13.53 -15.46
CA ILE A 445 -5.57 -14.84 -15.30
C ILE A 445 -4.29 -14.95 -16.13
N VAL A 446 -4.30 -14.41 -17.34
CA VAL A 446 -3.09 -14.32 -18.16
C VAL A 446 -2.05 -13.43 -17.49
N ASN A 447 -2.44 -12.30 -16.89
CA ASN A 447 -1.49 -11.43 -16.21
C ASN A 447 -0.79 -12.13 -15.04
N ILE A 448 -1.54 -12.82 -14.17
CA ILE A 448 -0.94 -13.59 -13.05
C ILE A 448 -0.05 -14.73 -13.59
N ALA A 449 -0.49 -15.48 -14.62
CA ALA A 449 0.33 -16.52 -15.24
C ALA A 449 1.64 -15.98 -15.82
N GLN A 450 1.63 -14.77 -16.37
CA GLN A 450 2.85 -14.11 -16.84
C GLN A 450 3.78 -13.69 -15.69
N LEU A 451 3.22 -13.23 -14.56
CA LEU A 451 3.98 -12.95 -13.34
C LEU A 451 4.57 -14.23 -12.75
N THR A 452 3.78 -15.31 -12.62
CA THR A 452 4.22 -16.62 -12.14
C THR A 452 5.32 -17.20 -13.02
N SER A 453 5.18 -17.12 -14.34
CA SER A 453 6.22 -17.53 -15.29
C SER A 453 7.53 -16.75 -15.12
N ASN A 454 7.45 -15.44 -14.90
CA ASN A 454 8.64 -14.63 -14.61
C ASN A 454 9.26 -14.99 -13.25
N ALA A 455 8.44 -15.20 -12.21
CA ALA A 455 8.91 -15.62 -10.90
C ALA A 455 9.65 -16.96 -10.97
N LEU A 456 9.07 -17.95 -11.66
CA LEU A 456 9.71 -19.25 -11.88
C LEU A 456 11.06 -19.12 -12.60
N ALA A 457 11.16 -18.27 -13.63
CA ALA A 457 12.43 -18.03 -14.32
C ALA A 457 13.50 -17.43 -13.38
N LEU A 458 13.12 -16.48 -12.53
CA LEU A 458 14.04 -15.87 -11.56
C LEU A 458 14.46 -16.86 -10.44
N ILE A 459 13.54 -17.71 -10.00
CA ILE A 459 13.81 -18.80 -9.06
C ILE A 459 14.79 -19.81 -9.68
N ASN A 460 14.61 -20.18 -10.94
CA ASN A 460 15.53 -21.06 -11.66
C ASN A 460 16.94 -20.46 -11.78
N ASN A 461 17.02 -19.15 -12.02
CA ASN A 461 18.30 -18.44 -12.04
C ASN A 461 18.96 -18.44 -10.66
N TYR A 462 18.18 -18.24 -9.59
CA TYR A 462 18.68 -18.31 -8.21
C TYR A 462 19.12 -19.73 -7.81
N ALA A 463 18.39 -20.76 -8.24
CA ALA A 463 18.75 -22.16 -8.04
C ALA A 463 20.11 -22.52 -8.69
N SER A 464 20.45 -21.82 -9.77
CA SER A 464 21.69 -22.02 -10.53
C SER A 464 22.86 -21.18 -10.03
N ASP A 465 22.67 -20.41 -8.95
CA ASP A 465 23.71 -19.51 -8.41
C ASP A 465 24.88 -20.32 -7.81
N PRO A 466 26.12 -20.18 -8.33
CA PRO A 466 27.28 -20.91 -7.83
C PRO A 466 27.59 -20.68 -6.36
N GLU A 467 27.22 -19.53 -5.78
CA GLU A 467 27.45 -19.23 -4.36
C GLU A 467 26.60 -20.11 -3.43
N MET A 468 25.51 -20.69 -3.93
CA MET A 468 24.59 -21.53 -3.14
C MET A 468 24.80 -23.04 -3.37
N LEU A 469 25.52 -23.42 -4.43
CA LEU A 469 25.81 -24.81 -4.80
C LEU A 469 27.14 -25.34 -4.22
N GLY A 470 27.84 -24.53 -3.41
CA GLY A 470 29.14 -24.82 -2.79
C GLY A 470 29.13 -24.77 -1.28
#